data_AF-A0A7X3RCT5-F1
#
_entry.id   AF-A0A7X3RCT5-F1
#
_cell.length_a   1.000
_cell.length_b   1.000
_cell.length_c   1.000
_cell.angle_alpha   90.00
_cell.angle_beta   90.00
_cell.angle_gamma   90.00
#
_symmetry.space_group_name_H-M   'P 1'
#
loop_
_entity.id
_entity.type
_entity.pdbx_description
1 polymer ?
#
loop_
_entity_poly.entity_id
_entity_poly.type
_entity_poly.pdbx_seq_one_letter_code
_entity_poly.pdbx_strand_id
1 'polypeptide(L)'
;MPALTHAAQDPDAWVRRHATEGLGLIGQQVSDEIDLSETVQILIDRLHDDYHWVRDNAARALAKLGTPAEPAIPTLVAQLEDENRYVRFHAALALKQIKTPEAQDALFNHLFTSRWCALTTRGTPY
;
A
#
# COMPACT_ATOMS: atom_id res chain seq x y z
N MET A 1 -9.40 18.74 0.10
CA MET A 1 -8.23 17.88 0.35
C MET A 1 -7.20 18.41 1.36
N PRO A 2 -6.87 19.72 1.47
CA PRO A 2 -5.69 20.15 2.25
C PRO A 2 -5.75 19.87 3.76
N ALA A 3 -6.94 19.79 4.34
CA ALA A 3 -7.10 19.44 5.76
C ALA A 3 -6.69 17.98 6.06
N LEU A 4 -7.01 17.04 5.17
CA LEU A 4 -6.67 15.62 5.36
C LEU A 4 -5.20 15.35 5.05
N THR A 5 -4.62 16.06 4.08
CA THR A 5 -3.19 15.97 3.78
C THR A 5 -2.36 16.47 4.97
N HIS A 6 -2.77 17.56 5.61
CA HIS A 6 -2.15 18.04 6.84
C HIS A 6 -2.33 17.06 8.01
N ALA A 7 -3.56 16.57 8.24
CA ALA A 7 -3.83 15.61 9.32
C ALA A 7 -3.07 14.28 9.15
N ALA A 8 -2.74 13.89 7.92
CA ALA A 8 -1.90 12.72 7.67
C ALA A 8 -0.47 12.89 8.21
N GLN A 9 -0.03 14.11 8.53
CA GLN A 9 1.29 14.44 9.08
C GLN A 9 1.27 14.76 10.58
N ASP A 10 0.12 14.57 11.25
CA ASP A 10 -0.05 14.86 12.67
C ASP A 10 0.89 14.03 13.56
N PRO A 11 1.42 14.57 14.67
CA PRO A 11 2.22 13.79 15.62
C PRO A 11 1.46 12.58 16.20
N ASP A 12 0.13 12.64 16.31
CA ASP A 12 -0.69 11.54 16.81
C ASP A 12 -0.98 10.49 15.72
N ALA A 13 -0.57 9.25 15.99
CA ALA A 13 -0.76 8.12 15.07
C ALA A 13 -2.24 7.81 14.79
N TRP A 14 -3.16 8.10 15.72
CA TRP A 14 -4.61 7.93 15.48
C TRP A 14 -5.12 8.94 14.46
N VAL A 15 -4.66 10.19 14.55
CA VAL A 15 -5.03 11.24 13.59
C VAL A 15 -4.49 10.88 12.20
N ARG A 16 -3.22 10.47 12.10
CA ARG A 16 -2.64 9.99 10.83
C ARG A 16 -3.40 8.81 10.24
N ARG A 17 -3.75 7.83 11.08
CA ARG A 17 -4.52 6.64 10.67
C ARG A 17 -5.88 7.01 10.07
N HIS A 18 -6.62 7.90 10.72
CA HIS A 18 -7.94 8.32 10.22
C HIS A 18 -7.83 9.22 8.99
N ALA A 19 -6.82 10.08 8.93
CA ALA A 19 -6.56 10.91 7.77
C ALA A 19 -6.23 10.08 6.52
N THR A 20 -5.33 9.09 6.65
CA THR A 20 -4.96 8.17 5.55
C THR A 20 -6.16 7.36 5.04
N GLU A 21 -7.01 6.90 5.94
CA GLU A 21 -8.25 6.21 5.56
C GLU A 21 -9.22 7.13 4.79
N GLY A 22 -9.40 8.37 5.26
CA GLY A 22 -10.22 9.38 4.60
C GLY A 22 -9.71 9.72 3.21
N LEU A 23 -8.40 9.89 3.04
CA LEU A 23 -7.76 10.14 1.75
C LEU A 23 -8.05 9.02 0.75
N GLY A 24 -7.94 7.75 1.17
CA GLY A 24 -8.25 6.61 0.31
C GLY A 24 -9.73 6.49 -0.07
N LEU A 25 -10.65 6.86 0.83
CA LEU A 25 -12.08 6.87 0.54
C LEU A 25 -12.46 7.96 -0.46
N ILE A 26 -11.90 9.15 -0.30
CA ILE A 26 -12.18 10.28 -1.20
C ILE A 26 -11.58 10.01 -2.57
N GLY A 27 -10.31 9.59 -2.64
CA GLY A 27 -9.66 9.36 -3.93
C GLY A 27 -10.30 8.26 -4.77
N GLN A 28 -11.07 7.33 -4.17
CA GLN A 28 -11.88 6.36 -4.91
C GLN A 28 -13.12 6.98 -5.58
N GLN A 29 -13.66 8.08 -5.03
CA GLN A 29 -14.88 8.74 -5.48
C GLN A 29 -14.63 9.89 -6.45
N VAL A 30 -13.38 10.24 -6.63
CA VAL A 30 -12.93 11.40 -7.38
C VAL A 30 -12.79 11.05 -8.86
N SER A 31 -13.28 11.93 -9.74
CA SER A 31 -13.13 11.83 -11.19
C SER A 31 -11.69 12.12 -11.62
N ASP A 32 -11.32 11.70 -12.83
CA ASP A 32 -9.99 11.87 -13.44
C ASP A 32 -9.51 13.34 -13.56
N GLU A 33 -10.32 14.32 -13.17
CA GLU A 33 -10.03 15.75 -13.25
C GLU A 33 -9.27 16.30 -12.03
N ILE A 34 -9.27 15.58 -10.90
CA ILE A 34 -8.55 16.01 -9.69
C ILE A 34 -7.19 15.33 -9.63
N ASP A 35 -6.14 16.14 -9.49
CA ASP A 35 -4.79 15.65 -9.29
C ASP A 35 -4.65 14.95 -7.92
N LEU A 36 -4.38 13.64 -7.97
CA LEU A 36 -4.15 12.80 -6.79
C LEU A 36 -2.66 12.67 -6.44
N SER A 37 -1.75 13.31 -7.18
CA SER A 37 -0.30 13.14 -7.02
C SER A 37 0.18 13.45 -5.59
N GLU A 38 -0.30 14.56 -5.01
CA GLU A 38 0.00 14.92 -3.62
C GLU A 38 -0.53 13.86 -2.63
N THR A 39 -1.74 13.36 -2.86
CA THR A 39 -2.35 12.34 -2.01
C THR A 39 -1.57 11.03 -2.06
N VAL A 40 -1.18 10.61 -3.27
CA VAL A 40 -0.37 9.40 -3.48
C VAL A 40 0.98 9.54 -2.78
N GLN A 41 1.65 10.69 -2.91
CA GLN A 41 2.94 10.91 -2.24
C GLN A 41 2.82 10.84 -0.71
N ILE A 42 1.78 11.44 -0.13
CA ILE A 42 1.54 11.37 1.31
C ILE A 42 1.29 9.93 1.76
N LEU A 43 0.52 9.15 0.98
CA LEU A 43 0.29 7.75 1.30
C LEU A 43 1.57 6.91 1.18
N ILE A 44 2.44 7.20 0.22
CA ILE A 44 3.78 6.58 0.10
C ILE A 44 4.61 6.87 1.37
N ASP A 45 4.62 8.11 1.85
CA ASP A 45 5.34 8.47 3.07
C ASP A 45 4.77 7.73 4.30
N ARG A 46 3.46 7.47 4.33
CA ARG A 46 2.80 6.73 5.41
C ARG A 46 3.00 5.21 5.37
N LEU A 47 3.49 4.66 4.25
CA LEU A 47 3.99 3.28 4.23
C LEU A 47 5.27 3.08 5.06
N HIS A 48 5.91 4.16 5.51
CA HIS A 48 7.11 4.10 6.37
C HIS A 48 6.82 4.52 7.82
N ASP A 49 5.55 4.60 8.22
CA ASP A 49 5.18 4.98 9.57
C ASP A 49 5.65 3.95 10.62
N ASP A 50 6.07 4.42 11.79
CA ASP A 50 6.49 3.57 12.90
C ASP A 50 5.39 2.58 13.31
N TYR A 51 4.13 2.98 13.18
CA TYR A 51 3.00 2.17 13.58
C TYR A 51 2.41 1.37 12.41
N HIS A 52 2.42 0.04 12.55
CA HIS A 52 1.94 -0.87 11.50
C HIS A 52 0.49 -0.60 11.07
N TRP A 53 -0.38 -0.09 11.94
CA TRP A 53 -1.77 0.22 11.58
C TRP A 53 -1.89 1.47 10.70
N VAL A 54 -0.91 2.39 10.76
CA VAL A 54 -0.83 3.52 9.83
C VAL A 54 -0.32 3.03 8.48
N ARG A 55 0.73 2.20 8.46
CA ARG A 55 1.23 1.54 7.24
C ARG A 55 0.14 0.71 6.55
N ASP A 56 -0.61 -0.07 7.32
CA ASP A 56 -1.73 -0.90 6.84
C ASP A 56 -2.81 -0.04 6.18
N ASN A 57 -3.22 1.04 6.84
CA ASN A 57 -4.21 1.96 6.32
C ASN A 57 -3.71 2.67 5.05
N ALA A 58 -2.43 3.05 4.99
CA ALA A 58 -1.82 3.65 3.80
C ALA A 58 -1.82 2.68 2.61
N ALA A 59 -1.41 1.43 2.82
CA ALA A 59 -1.47 0.39 1.78
C ALA A 59 -2.91 0.13 1.32
N ARG A 60 -3.87 0.07 2.26
CA ARG A 60 -5.29 -0.08 1.95
C ARG A 60 -5.85 1.11 1.18
N ALA A 61 -5.42 2.34 1.50
CA ALA A 61 -5.83 3.54 0.79
C ALA A 61 -5.29 3.53 -0.65
N LEU A 62 -4.01 3.19 -0.86
CA LEU A 62 -3.42 3.04 -2.19
C LEU A 62 -4.14 1.97 -3.03
N ALA A 63 -4.54 0.86 -2.41
CA ALA A 63 -5.33 -0.18 -3.07
C ALA A 63 -6.72 0.32 -3.54
N LYS A 64 -7.32 1.26 -2.81
CA LYS A 64 -8.60 1.87 -3.20
C LYS A 64 -8.45 2.86 -4.34
N LEU A 65 -7.31 3.57 -4.42
CA LEU A 65 -7.03 4.48 -5.53
C LEU A 65 -6.86 3.71 -6.84
N GLY A 66 -6.17 2.57 -6.81
CA GLY A 66 -5.94 1.77 -8.02
C GLY A 66 -4.86 2.38 -8.90
N THR A 67 -5.10 2.51 -10.21
CA THR A 67 -4.07 2.94 -11.20
C THR A 67 -3.35 4.25 -10.85
N PRO A 68 -3.99 5.30 -10.30
CA PRO A 68 -3.27 6.52 -9.85
C PRO A 68 -2.17 6.27 -8.81
N ALA A 69 -2.22 5.15 -8.08
CA ALA A 69 -1.19 4.76 -7.12
C ALA A 69 0.04 4.08 -7.74
N GLU A 70 0.19 4.06 -9.06
CA GLU A 70 1.37 3.53 -9.76
C GLU A 70 2.71 4.04 -9.20
N PRO A 71 2.90 5.32 -8.82
CA PRO A 71 4.15 5.78 -8.20
C PRO A 71 4.52 5.07 -6.89
N ALA A 72 3.56 4.41 -6.23
CA ALA A 72 3.78 3.70 -4.98
C ALA A 72 4.37 2.30 -5.18
N ILE A 73 4.47 1.78 -6.40
CA ILE A 73 4.90 0.38 -6.67
C ILE A 73 6.20 0.03 -5.96
N PRO A 74 7.32 0.79 -6.06
CA PRO A 74 8.58 0.40 -5.42
C PRO A 74 8.46 0.29 -3.89
N THR A 75 7.69 1.20 -3.28
CA THR A 75 7.47 1.20 -1.84
C THR A 75 6.55 0.05 -1.43
N LEU A 76 5.48 -0.21 -2.17
CA LEU A 76 4.58 -1.34 -1.93
C LEU A 76 5.31 -2.68 -2.04
N VAL A 77 6.28 -2.81 -2.96
CA VAL A 77 7.14 -4.01 -3.06
C VAL A 77 7.95 -4.22 -1.78
N ALA A 78 8.53 -3.16 -1.21
CA ALA A 78 9.22 -3.26 0.08
C ALA A 78 8.26 -3.69 1.21
N GLN A 79 7.01 -3.22 1.19
CA GLN A 79 5.99 -3.57 2.18
C GLN A 79 5.46 -5.00 2.07
N LEU A 80 5.78 -5.73 0.98
CA LEU A 80 5.49 -7.17 0.88
C LEU A 80 6.32 -7.99 1.89
N GLU A 81 7.40 -7.43 2.43
CA GLU A 81 8.25 -8.04 3.47
C GLU A 81 8.05 -7.38 4.85
N ASP A 82 7.00 -6.56 5.01
CA ASP A 82 6.70 -5.92 6.30
C ASP A 82 6.48 -6.97 7.40
N GLU A 83 6.92 -6.67 8.64
CA GLU A 83 6.74 -7.55 9.79
C GLU A 83 5.27 -7.91 10.05
N ASN A 84 4.35 -6.98 9.76
CA ASN A 84 2.94 -7.12 10.00
C ASN A 84 2.22 -7.75 8.81
N ARG A 85 1.50 -8.85 9.07
CA ARG A 85 0.78 -9.60 8.03
C ARG A 85 -0.30 -8.81 7.30
N TYR A 86 -0.91 -7.81 7.94
CA TYR A 86 -1.97 -7.01 7.33
C TYR A 86 -1.37 -6.00 6.34
N VAL A 87 -0.23 -5.41 6.70
CA VAL A 87 0.54 -4.54 5.80
C VAL A 87 0.95 -5.32 4.55
N ARG A 88 1.53 -6.51 4.70
CA ARG A 88 1.87 -7.39 3.56
C ARG A 88 0.67 -7.69 2.68
N PHE A 89 -0.46 -8.05 3.28
CA PHE A 89 -1.70 -8.35 2.56
C PHE A 89 -2.20 -7.15 1.75
N HIS A 90 -2.29 -5.97 2.37
CA HIS A 90 -2.77 -4.79 1.67
C HIS A 90 -1.76 -4.24 0.66
N ALA A 91 -0.46 -4.44 0.86
CA ALA A 91 0.55 -4.13 -0.14
C ALA A 91 0.37 -4.98 -1.41
N ALA A 92 0.19 -6.29 -1.25
CA ALA A 92 -0.13 -7.19 -2.36
C ALA A 92 -1.46 -6.83 -3.04
N LEU A 93 -2.47 -6.47 -2.26
CA LEU A 93 -3.76 -6.01 -2.79
C LEU A 93 -3.61 -4.71 -3.57
N ALA A 94 -2.80 -3.76 -3.10
CA ALA A 94 -2.56 -2.50 -3.79
C ALA A 94 -1.89 -2.72 -5.15
N LEU A 95 -0.81 -3.52 -5.20
CA LEU A 95 -0.15 -3.89 -6.46
C LEU A 95 -1.14 -4.53 -7.45
N LYS A 96 -2.01 -5.42 -6.97
CA LYS A 96 -3.07 -6.01 -7.80
C LYS A 96 -4.05 -4.98 -8.36
N GLN A 97 -4.42 -3.95 -7.57
CA GLN A 97 -5.42 -2.95 -7.97
C GLN A 97 -4.87 -1.81 -8.84
N ILE A 98 -3.56 -1.56 -8.80
CA ILE A 98 -2.89 -0.61 -9.70
C ILE A 98 -3.04 -1.05 -11.17
N LYS A 99 -3.03 -2.37 -11.42
CA LYS A 99 -3.29 -3.00 -12.73
C LYS A 99 -2.32 -2.60 -13.86
N THR A 100 -1.15 -2.05 -13.54
CA THR A 100 -0.09 -1.79 -14.52
C THR A 100 0.78 -3.05 -14.72
N PRO A 101 1.45 -3.20 -15.87
CA PRO A 101 2.37 -4.31 -16.09
C PRO A 101 3.46 -4.39 -15.01
N GLU A 102 4.02 -3.23 -14.63
CA GLU A 102 5.04 -3.16 -13.57
C GLU A 102 4.52 -3.68 -12.23
N ALA A 103 3.30 -3.31 -11.82
CA ALA A 103 2.72 -3.78 -10.56
C ALA A 103 2.42 -5.28 -10.59
N GLN A 104 1.98 -5.80 -11.75
CA GLN A 104 1.75 -7.24 -11.95
C GLN A 104 3.04 -8.03 -11.90
N ASP A 105 4.08 -7.58 -12.60
CA ASP A 105 5.40 -8.22 -12.60
C ASP A 105 6.00 -8.22 -11.20
N ALA A 106 5.91 -7.10 -10.49
CA ALA A 106 6.35 -6.99 -9.11
C ALA A 106 5.63 -7.99 -8.18
N LEU A 107 4.30 -8.08 -8.29
CA LEU A 107 3.51 -9.03 -7.52
C LEU A 107 3.84 -10.47 -7.89
N PHE A 108 3.91 -10.82 -9.18
CA PHE A 108 4.26 -12.18 -9.60
C PHE A 108 5.65 -12.59 -9.15
N ASN A 109 6.65 -11.71 -9.31
CA ASN A 109 8.01 -11.96 -8.85
C ASN A 109 8.02 -12.26 -7.36
N HIS A 110 7.34 -11.46 -6.54
CA HIS A 110 7.22 -11.73 -5.11
C HIS A 110 6.48 -13.04 -4.84
N LEU A 111 5.39 -13.38 -5.52
CA LEU A 111 4.69 -14.65 -5.29
C LEU A 111 5.51 -15.87 -5.72
N PHE A 112 6.36 -15.76 -6.74
CA PHE A 112 7.25 -16.85 -7.15
C PHE A 112 8.44 -17.04 -6.20
N THR A 113 8.93 -15.96 -5.57
CA THR A 113 10.01 -16.03 -4.59
C THR A 113 9.53 -16.33 -3.17
N SER A 114 8.31 -15.90 -2.84
CA SER A 114 7.60 -16.25 -1.61
C SER A 114 7.32 -17.74 -1.62
N ARG A 115 8.17 -18.48 -0.91
CA ARG A 115 8.04 -19.93 -0.77
C ARG A 115 6.71 -20.25 -0.10
N TRP A 116 5.71 -20.66 -0.89
CA TRP A 116 4.36 -21.03 -0.45
C TRP A 116 4.29 -22.23 0.49
N CYS A 117 5.44 -22.80 0.86
CA CYS A 117 5.56 -23.87 1.83
C CYS A 117 6.79 -23.62 2.69
N ALA A 118 6.58 -23.43 4.00
CA ALA A 118 7.65 -23.52 4.99
C ALA A 118 8.20 -24.96 5.11
N LEU A 119 7.54 -25.96 4.49
CA LEU A 119 7.86 -27.39 4.59
C LEU A 119 8.51 -28.01 3.34
N THR A 120 8.39 -27.40 2.16
CA THR A 120 9.01 -27.97 0.94
C THR A 120 10.36 -27.31 0.69
N THR A 121 11.38 -27.96 1.24
CA THR A 121 12.76 -27.73 0.81
C THR A 121 13.07 -28.67 -0.35
N ARG A 122 14.22 -28.48 -1.01
CA ARG A 122 14.71 -29.42 -2.04
C ARG A 122 14.85 -30.86 -1.51
N GLY A 123 14.86 -31.06 -0.19
CA GLY A 123 14.93 -32.36 0.48
C GLY A 123 13.60 -32.92 1.00
N THR A 124 12.50 -32.20 0.84
CA THR A 124 11.16 -32.65 1.30
C THR A 124 10.12 -32.29 0.24
N PRO A 125 10.04 -33.06 -0.87
CA PRO A 125 9.01 -32.85 -1.88
C PRO A 125 7.65 -33.38 -1.42
N TYR A 126 7.62 -34.27 -0.42
CA TYR A 126 6.49 -34.73 0.41
C TYR A 126 7.03 -35.21 1.76
#